data_AF-A0A357YXT7-F1
#
_entry.id   AF-A0A357YXT7-F1
#
_cell.length_a   1.000
_cell.length_b   1.000
_cell.length_c   1.000
_cell.angle_alpha   90.00
_cell.angle_beta   90.00
_cell.angle_gamma   90.00
#
_symmetry.space_group_name_H-M   'P 1'
#
loop_
_entity.id
_entity.type
_entity.pdbx_description
1 polymer ?
#
loop_
_entity_poly.entity_id
_entity_poly.type
_entity_poly.pdbx_seq_one_letter_code
_entity_poly.pdbx_strand_id
1 'polypeptide(L)'
;MTRTRKQNIIPKEQAVFWMDNDGTWHNEHGKLEHPKIIKYFNQSIQKDDKGYFLCQNIDDNVEEKVYFPYEETAVFVVDLVKKNAGIELTLNTLDTIALEPEALYIKADALFMETDAHLIKFTQNSLAQMTAFLTDTPQGLALKLGQAQTVIREK
;
A
#
# COMPACT_ATOMS: atom_id res chain seq x y z
N MET A 1 -1.08 34.15 -3.87
CA MET A 1 0.30 33.86 -3.42
C MET A 1 0.26 32.59 -2.60
N THR A 2 0.83 31.50 -3.10
CA THR A 2 0.89 30.24 -2.35
C THR A 2 1.91 30.41 -1.24
N ARG A 3 1.47 30.54 0.02
CA ARG A 3 2.38 30.55 1.17
C ARG A 3 3.06 29.19 1.24
N THR A 4 4.39 29.16 1.10
CA THR A 4 5.20 27.98 1.37
C THR A 4 5.12 27.71 2.88
N ARG A 5 4.45 26.61 3.27
CA ARG A 5 4.37 26.19 4.68
C ARG A 5 5.75 25.75 5.15
N LYS A 6 6.08 26.02 6.42
CA LYS A 6 7.31 25.53 7.05
C LYS A 6 7.20 24.01 7.18
N GLN A 7 8.27 23.30 6.82
CA GLN A 7 8.32 21.84 6.97
C GLN A 7 9.15 21.44 8.19
N ASN A 8 8.56 20.64 9.07
CA ASN A 8 9.29 19.90 10.10
C ASN A 8 9.56 18.48 9.58
N ILE A 9 10.82 18.11 9.40
CA ILE A 9 11.19 16.81 8.83
C ILE A 9 11.82 15.94 9.92
N ILE A 10 11.15 14.83 10.26
CA ILE A 10 11.64 13.81 11.17
C ILE A 10 12.17 12.65 10.33
N PRO A 11 13.48 12.33 10.40
CA PRO A 11 14.07 11.25 9.62
C PRO A 11 13.72 9.87 10.21
N LYS A 12 13.93 8.80 9.43
CA LYS A 12 13.53 7.42 9.81
C LYS A 12 14.13 6.97 11.13
N GLU A 13 15.36 7.38 11.41
CA GLU A 13 16.12 7.00 12.61
C GLU A 13 15.55 7.62 13.90
N GLN A 14 14.68 8.62 13.78
CA GLN A 14 14.01 9.29 14.90
C GLN A 14 12.54 8.88 15.02
N ALA A 15 12.01 8.08 14.08
CA ALA A 15 10.64 7.60 14.17
C ALA A 15 10.49 6.59 15.32
N VAL A 16 9.48 6.79 16.16
CA VAL A 16 9.15 5.90 17.28
C VAL A 16 8.13 4.81 16.89
N PHE A 17 7.85 4.70 15.60
CA PHE A 17 6.92 3.73 15.02
C PHE A 17 7.44 3.22 13.68
N TRP A 18 7.04 2.02 13.31
CA TRP A 18 7.41 1.37 12.05
C TRP A 18 6.27 0.48 11.54
N MET A 19 6.36 0.08 10.28
CA MET A 19 5.41 -0.84 9.65
C MET A 19 6.09 -2.16 9.31
N ASP A 20 5.50 -3.28 9.70
CA ASP A 20 6.00 -4.60 9.33
C ASP A 20 5.59 -5.02 7.91
N ASN A 21 6.04 -6.19 7.46
CA ASN A 21 5.71 -6.73 6.14
C ASN A 21 4.21 -6.98 5.91
N ASP A 22 3.39 -7.08 6.95
CA ASP A 22 1.95 -7.32 6.83
C ASP A 22 1.13 -6.01 6.91
N GLY A 23 1.80 -4.86 6.93
CA GLY A 23 1.16 -3.55 6.99
C GLY A 23 0.67 -3.21 8.40
N THR A 24 1.13 -3.93 9.42
CA THR A 24 0.82 -3.65 10.82
C THR A 24 1.79 -2.62 11.37
N TRP A 25 1.23 -1.60 12.03
CA TRP A 25 2.02 -0.59 12.73
C TRP A 25 2.47 -1.06 14.11
N HIS A 26 3.71 -0.75 14.45
CA HIS A 26 4.32 -1.04 15.74
C HIS A 26 5.00 0.21 16.31
N ASN A 27 5.19 0.23 17.63
CA ASN A 27 6.01 1.18 18.36
C ASN A 27 6.80 0.45 19.48
N GLU A 28 7.49 1.19 20.34
CA GLU A 28 8.27 0.60 21.46
C GLU A 28 7.44 -0.27 22.42
N HIS A 29 6.11 -0.10 22.45
CA HIS A 29 5.18 -0.89 23.26
C HIS A 29 4.56 -2.08 22.50
N GLY A 30 4.98 -2.31 21.25
CA GLY A 30 4.48 -3.36 20.39
C GLY A 30 3.47 -2.87 19.35
N LYS A 31 2.54 -3.74 18.96
CA LYS A 31 1.55 -3.47 17.92
C LYS A 31 0.61 -2.32 18.31
N LEU A 32 0.38 -1.39 17.39
CA LEU A 32 -0.70 -0.41 17.53
C LEU A 32 -2.05 -1.10 17.34
N GLU A 33 -2.93 -1.01 18.33
CA GLU A 33 -4.26 -1.66 18.28
C GLU A 33 -5.40 -0.68 18.01
N HIS A 34 -5.24 0.61 18.31
CA HIS A 34 -6.33 1.57 18.26
C HIS A 34 -6.73 1.89 16.81
N PRO A 35 -7.91 1.48 16.32
CA PRO A 35 -8.23 1.52 14.88
C PRO A 35 -8.24 2.92 14.28
N LYS A 36 -8.63 3.94 15.06
CA LYS A 36 -8.59 5.33 14.59
C LYS A 36 -7.16 5.84 14.36
N ILE A 37 -6.20 5.39 15.16
CA ILE A 37 -4.80 5.78 15.01
C ILE A 37 -4.23 5.11 13.76
N ILE A 38 -4.45 3.81 13.61
CA ILE A 38 -4.04 3.05 12.42
C ILE A 38 -4.63 3.66 11.14
N LYS A 39 -5.93 3.98 11.16
CA LYS A 39 -6.60 4.63 10.03
C LYS A 39 -5.95 5.98 9.70
N TYR A 40 -5.72 6.82 10.70
CA TYR A 40 -5.09 8.11 10.51
C TYR A 40 -3.68 7.99 9.95
N PHE A 41 -2.87 7.06 10.49
CA PHE A 41 -1.52 6.78 10.01
C PHE A 41 -1.56 6.36 8.54
N ASN A 42 -2.39 5.38 8.19
CA ASN A 42 -2.50 4.91 6.81
C ASN A 42 -2.93 6.03 5.83
N GLN A 43 -3.92 6.83 6.20
CA GLN A 43 -4.38 7.99 5.39
C GLN A 43 -3.31 9.07 5.20
N SER A 44 -2.33 9.11 6.11
CA SER A 44 -1.27 10.12 6.10
C SER A 44 -0.03 9.66 5.33
N ILE A 45 0.01 8.41 4.84
CA ILE A 45 1.14 7.88 4.08
C ILE A 45 1.26 8.62 2.75
N GLN A 46 2.47 9.10 2.47
CA GLN A 46 2.89 9.65 1.19
C GLN A 46 4.27 9.09 0.84
N LYS A 47 4.72 9.32 -0.39
CA LYS A 47 6.02 8.87 -0.87
C LYS A 47 6.71 9.99 -1.66
N ASP A 48 8.01 10.12 -1.48
CA ASP A 48 8.90 10.88 -2.34
C ASP A 48 10.20 10.09 -2.60
N ASP A 49 11.20 10.74 -3.18
CA ASP A 49 12.49 10.11 -3.52
C ASP A 49 13.25 9.54 -2.30
N LYS A 50 12.91 9.94 -1.07
CA LYS A 50 13.50 9.42 0.18
C LYS A 50 12.70 8.25 0.78
N GLY A 51 11.58 7.89 0.16
CA GLY A 51 10.71 6.78 0.54
C GLY A 51 9.40 7.24 1.19
N TYR A 52 8.78 6.34 1.95
CA TYR A 52 7.50 6.61 2.60
C TYR A 52 7.63 7.46 3.87
N PHE A 53 6.65 8.34 4.07
CA PHE A 53 6.51 9.18 5.26
C PHE A 53 5.04 9.39 5.62
N LEU A 54 4.78 9.71 6.89
CA LEU A 54 3.51 10.25 7.33
C LEU A 54 3.53 11.77 7.22
N CYS A 55 2.47 12.34 6.66
CA CYS A 55 2.30 13.78 6.53
C CYS A 55 1.16 14.27 7.41
N GLN A 56 1.42 15.22 8.29
CA GLN A 56 0.39 15.86 9.11
C GLN A 56 0.54 17.37 9.17
N ASN A 57 -0.55 18.11 9.30
CA ASN A 57 -0.51 19.54 9.59
C ASN A 57 -0.53 19.73 11.11
N ILE A 58 0.52 20.34 11.65
CA ILE A 58 0.59 20.69 13.07
C ILE A 58 -0.26 21.94 13.33
N ASP A 59 -0.14 22.92 12.42
CA ASP A 59 -0.98 24.12 12.36
C ASP A 59 -1.08 24.61 10.90
N ASP A 60 -1.77 25.74 10.67
CA ASP A 60 -2.00 26.30 9.32
C ASP A 60 -0.70 26.65 8.56
N ASN A 61 0.43 26.77 9.25
CA ASN A 61 1.72 27.18 8.70
C ASN A 61 2.79 26.08 8.74
N VAL A 62 2.60 25.00 9.50
CA VAL A 62 3.58 23.93 9.69
C VAL A 62 3.05 22.57 9.25
N GLU A 63 3.72 22.00 8.26
CA GLU A 63 3.55 20.61 7.83
C GLU A 63 4.69 19.76 8.40
N GLU A 64 4.35 18.65 9.03
CA GLU A 64 5.32 17.68 9.53
C GLU A 64 5.35 16.44 8.63
N LYS A 65 6.58 16.05 8.27
CA LYS A 65 6.87 14.83 7.53
C LYS A 65 7.70 13.90 8.40
N VAL A 66 7.15 12.75 8.72
CA VAL A 66 7.83 11.72 9.51
C VAL A 66 8.11 10.53 8.62
N TYR A 67 9.35 10.41 8.16
CA TYR A 67 9.77 9.18 7.48
C TYR A 67 9.82 8.06 8.52
N PHE A 68 9.36 6.86 8.15
CA PHE A 68 9.32 5.71 9.06
C PHE A 68 9.98 4.47 8.45
N PRO A 69 10.52 3.57 9.27
CA PRO A 69 10.96 2.25 8.80
C PRO A 69 9.79 1.40 8.34
N TYR A 70 9.95 0.70 7.22
CA TYR A 70 9.03 -0.30 6.69
C TYR A 70 9.84 -1.45 6.08
N GLU A 71 9.30 -2.66 6.09
CA GLU A 71 10.03 -3.85 5.64
C GLU A 71 10.10 -3.96 4.10
N GLU A 72 8.96 -4.00 3.41
CA GLU A 72 8.92 -4.14 1.93
C GLU A 72 8.18 -2.96 1.27
N THR A 73 6.99 -2.62 1.77
CA THR A 73 6.23 -1.44 1.33
C THR A 73 5.37 -0.88 2.45
N ALA A 74 4.83 0.32 2.25
CA ALA A 74 3.84 0.94 3.13
C ALA A 74 2.41 0.94 2.53
N VAL A 75 2.25 0.47 1.30
CA VAL A 75 0.96 0.55 0.57
C VAL A 75 0.41 -0.84 0.32
N PHE A 76 -0.83 -1.04 0.77
CA PHE A 76 -1.47 -2.34 0.81
C PHE A 76 -2.87 -2.29 0.21
N VAL A 77 -3.24 -3.29 -0.59
CA VAL A 77 -4.64 -3.49 -1.00
C VAL A 77 -5.41 -4.05 0.19
N VAL A 78 -6.37 -3.28 0.69
CA VAL A 78 -7.20 -3.68 1.84
C VAL A 78 -8.56 -4.20 1.42
N ASP A 79 -9.04 -3.77 0.24
CA ASP A 79 -10.31 -4.18 -0.32
C ASP A 79 -10.28 -4.08 -1.85
N LEU A 80 -11.20 -4.78 -2.52
CA LEU A 80 -11.35 -4.67 -3.97
C LEU A 80 -12.81 -4.84 -4.39
N VAL A 81 -13.13 -4.29 -5.56
CA VAL A 81 -14.48 -4.40 -6.12
C VAL A 81 -14.41 -4.63 -7.62
N LYS A 82 -15.13 -5.65 -8.09
CA LYS A 82 -15.31 -5.87 -9.52
C LYS A 82 -16.26 -4.81 -10.08
N LYS A 83 -15.81 -4.10 -11.11
CA LYS A 83 -16.61 -3.14 -11.89
C LYS A 83 -16.72 -3.62 -13.33
N ASN A 84 -17.58 -2.97 -14.12
CA ASN A 84 -17.71 -3.26 -15.55
C ASN A 84 -16.38 -3.07 -16.30
N ALA A 85 -15.60 -2.06 -15.92
CA ALA A 85 -14.34 -1.72 -16.58
C ALA A 85 -13.12 -2.55 -16.11
N GLY A 86 -13.22 -3.32 -15.02
CA GLY A 86 -12.03 -3.93 -14.41
C GLY A 86 -12.23 -4.32 -12.96
N ILE A 87 -11.14 -4.44 -12.21
CA ILE A 87 -11.17 -4.49 -10.74
C ILE A 87 -10.62 -3.15 -10.25
N GLU A 88 -11.34 -2.52 -9.32
CA GLU A 88 -10.87 -1.34 -8.60
C GLU A 88 -10.37 -1.81 -7.23
N LEU A 89 -9.17 -1.37 -6.87
CA LEU A 89 -8.49 -1.71 -5.62
C LEU A 89 -8.59 -0.52 -4.67
N THR A 90 -8.93 -0.78 -3.41
CA THR A 90 -8.86 0.20 -2.34
C THR A 90 -7.57 -0.02 -1.56
N LEU A 91 -6.74 1.02 -1.47
CA LEU A 91 -5.49 1.00 -0.74
C LEU A 91 -5.70 1.37 0.74
N ASN A 92 -4.76 1.02 1.61
CA ASN A 92 -4.77 1.44 3.01
C ASN A 92 -4.77 2.98 3.16
N THR A 93 -4.20 3.70 2.19
CA THR A 93 -4.24 5.18 2.10
C THR A 93 -5.63 5.75 1.82
N LEU A 94 -6.61 4.89 1.48
CA LEU A 94 -7.94 5.17 0.94
C LEU A 94 -7.99 5.56 -0.53
N ASP A 95 -6.85 5.66 -1.20
CA ASP A 95 -6.86 5.86 -2.64
C ASP A 95 -7.46 4.64 -3.34
N THR A 96 -8.15 4.88 -4.44
CA THR A 96 -8.62 3.83 -5.34
C THR A 96 -7.82 3.84 -6.63
N ILE A 97 -7.39 2.66 -7.07
CA ILE A 97 -6.65 2.49 -8.31
C ILE A 97 -7.21 1.33 -9.12
N ALA A 98 -7.01 1.35 -10.43
CA ALA A 98 -7.33 0.19 -11.27
C ALA A 98 -6.30 -0.92 -11.05
N LEU A 99 -6.75 -2.17 -10.99
CA LEU A 99 -5.85 -3.30 -11.08
C LEU A 99 -5.28 -3.37 -12.50
N GLU A 100 -3.95 -3.47 -12.60
CA GLU A 100 -3.21 -3.64 -13.84
C GLU A 100 -2.62 -5.05 -13.93
N PRO A 101 -3.18 -5.96 -14.76
CA PRO A 101 -2.77 -7.36 -14.79
C PRO A 101 -1.28 -7.55 -15.09
N GLU A 102 -0.71 -6.76 -16.00
CA GLU A 102 0.69 -6.85 -16.43
C GLU A 102 1.68 -6.33 -15.37
N ALA A 103 1.19 -5.57 -14.40
CA ALA A 103 1.97 -5.07 -13.27
C ALA A 103 2.05 -6.07 -12.10
N LEU A 104 1.21 -7.12 -12.11
CA LEU A 104 1.17 -8.12 -11.06
C LEU A 104 2.38 -9.03 -11.07
N TYR A 105 2.85 -9.39 -9.89
CA TYR A 105 3.83 -10.45 -9.71
C TYR A 105 3.74 -11.12 -8.34
N ILE A 106 4.23 -12.35 -8.25
CA ILE A 106 4.39 -13.07 -6.99
C ILE A 106 5.86 -13.02 -6.58
N LYS A 107 6.11 -12.79 -5.30
CA LYS A 107 7.43 -12.87 -4.67
C LYS A 107 7.23 -13.40 -3.25
N ALA A 108 7.91 -14.48 -2.90
CA ALA A 108 7.83 -15.11 -1.58
C ALA A 108 6.37 -15.33 -1.10
N ASP A 109 5.55 -15.99 -1.93
CA ASP A 109 4.13 -16.30 -1.68
C ASP A 109 3.20 -15.09 -1.46
N ALA A 110 3.67 -13.87 -1.73
CA ALA A 110 2.85 -12.66 -1.70
C ALA A 110 2.61 -12.12 -3.10
N LEU A 111 1.39 -11.65 -3.36
CA LEU A 111 1.03 -10.94 -4.58
C LEU A 111 1.33 -9.45 -4.43
N PHE A 112 1.98 -8.90 -5.43
CA PHE A 112 2.30 -7.49 -5.54
C PHE A 112 1.80 -6.92 -6.86
N MET A 113 1.57 -5.61 -6.86
CA MET A 113 1.42 -4.80 -8.07
C MET A 113 2.43 -3.66 -7.99
N GLU A 114 3.17 -3.43 -9.07
CA GLU A 114 4.17 -2.35 -9.14
C GLU A 114 3.69 -1.26 -10.09
N THR A 115 3.52 -0.04 -9.58
CA THR A 115 3.21 1.16 -10.35
C THR A 115 4.39 2.13 -10.29
N ASP A 116 4.35 3.17 -11.11
CA ASP A 116 5.37 4.23 -11.09
C ASP A 116 5.50 4.90 -9.69
N ALA A 117 4.40 4.92 -8.93
CA ALA A 117 4.36 5.51 -7.61
C ALA A 117 4.71 4.50 -6.50
N HIS A 118 4.16 3.29 -6.55
CA HIS A 118 4.13 2.38 -5.41
C HIS A 118 4.47 0.94 -5.78
N LEU A 119 5.24 0.30 -4.91
CA LEU A 119 5.10 -1.14 -4.73
C LEU A 119 3.89 -1.38 -3.84
N ILE A 120 2.92 -2.16 -4.30
CA ILE A 120 1.66 -2.39 -3.59
C ILE A 120 1.55 -3.86 -3.27
N LYS A 121 1.34 -4.20 -1.99
CA LYS A 121 1.18 -5.59 -1.54
C LYS A 121 -0.29 -5.92 -1.29
N PHE A 122 -0.73 -7.09 -1.71
CA PHE A 122 -2.08 -7.57 -1.40
C PHE A 122 -2.09 -8.15 0.03
N THR A 123 -2.99 -7.64 0.88
CA THR A 123 -3.25 -8.24 2.19
C THR A 123 -3.88 -9.62 2.03
N GLN A 124 -3.80 -10.46 3.07
CA GLN A 124 -4.48 -11.76 3.09
C GLN A 124 -5.99 -11.65 2.79
N ASN A 125 -6.65 -10.60 3.30
CA ASN A 125 -8.06 -10.34 3.00
C ASN A 125 -8.27 -10.07 1.50
N SER A 126 -7.47 -9.19 0.90
CA SER A 126 -7.59 -8.88 -0.53
C SER A 126 -7.19 -10.07 -1.42
N LEU A 127 -6.23 -10.90 -1.01
CA LEU A 127 -5.87 -12.14 -1.69
C LEU A 127 -7.04 -13.12 -1.70
N ALA A 128 -7.73 -13.28 -0.56
CA ALA A 128 -8.92 -14.11 -0.48
C ALA A 128 -10.00 -13.63 -1.46
N GLN A 129 -10.20 -12.32 -1.60
CA GLN A 129 -11.12 -11.75 -2.60
C GLN A 129 -10.64 -11.98 -4.05
N MET A 130 -9.32 -11.94 -4.29
CA MET A 130 -8.73 -12.19 -5.60
C MET A 130 -8.92 -13.62 -6.10
N THR A 131 -9.09 -14.61 -5.21
CA THR A 131 -9.23 -16.03 -5.59
C THR A 131 -10.29 -16.29 -6.67
N ALA A 132 -11.39 -15.53 -6.67
CA ALA A 132 -12.44 -15.64 -7.68
C ALA A 132 -11.99 -15.27 -9.11
N PHE A 133 -10.86 -14.60 -9.25
CA PHE A 133 -10.27 -14.17 -10.52
C PHE A 133 -8.96 -14.89 -10.83
N LEU A 134 -8.47 -15.75 -9.93
CA LEU A 134 -7.23 -16.48 -10.12
C LEU A 134 -7.51 -17.90 -10.62
N THR A 135 -6.69 -18.38 -11.52
CA THR A 135 -6.79 -19.75 -12.05
C THR A 135 -5.41 -20.33 -12.30
N ASP A 136 -5.26 -21.61 -11.99
CA ASP A 136 -4.05 -22.35 -12.35
C ASP A 136 -4.03 -22.63 -13.85
N THR A 137 -2.86 -22.45 -14.46
CA THR A 137 -2.58 -22.75 -15.86
C THR A 137 -1.30 -23.57 -15.95
N PRO A 138 -1.02 -24.25 -17.08
CA PRO A 138 0.27 -24.92 -17.29
C PRO A 138 1.49 -23.99 -17.17
N GLN A 139 1.30 -22.68 -17.30
CA GLN A 139 2.34 -21.66 -17.23
C GLN A 139 2.47 -21.00 -15.84
N GLY A 140 1.63 -21.40 -14.87
CA GLY A 140 1.58 -20.82 -13.53
C GLY A 140 0.22 -20.20 -13.19
N LEU A 141 0.18 -19.45 -12.09
CA LEU A 141 -1.04 -18.74 -11.66
C LEU A 141 -1.36 -17.61 -12.64
N ALA A 142 -2.61 -17.52 -13.08
CA ALA A 142 -3.06 -16.46 -13.98
C ALA A 142 -4.25 -15.70 -13.41
N LEU A 143 -4.31 -14.40 -13.72
CA LEU A 143 -5.48 -13.57 -13.52
C LEU A 143 -6.42 -13.70 -14.73
N LYS A 144 -7.69 -13.98 -14.47
CA LYS A 144 -8.75 -14.09 -15.48
C LYS A 144 -9.81 -13.02 -15.26
N LEU A 145 -9.96 -12.12 -16.23
CA LEU A 145 -10.96 -11.06 -16.25
C LEU A 145 -11.81 -11.15 -17.52
N GLY A 146 -13.01 -11.71 -17.40
CA GLY A 146 -13.87 -11.96 -18.55
C GLY A 146 -13.23 -12.98 -19.50
N GLN A 147 -12.93 -12.55 -20.73
CA GLN A 147 -12.24 -13.37 -21.73
C GLN A 147 -10.71 -13.21 -21.70
N ALA A 148 -10.19 -12.16 -21.03
CA ALA A 148 -8.77 -11.93 -20.91
C ALA A 148 -8.15 -12.81 -19.82
N GLN A 149 -6.94 -13.31 -20.10
CA GLN A 149 -6.14 -14.08 -19.16
C GLN A 149 -4.69 -13.60 -19.24
N THR A 150 -4.12 -13.24 -18.09
CA THR A 150 -2.73 -12.79 -17.94
C THR A 150 -2.04 -13.68 -16.92
N VAL A 151 -0.94 -14.34 -17.31
CA VAL A 151 -0.11 -15.13 -16.37
C VAL A 151 0.64 -14.18 -15.45
N ILE A 152 0.58 -14.42 -14.14
CA ILE A 152 1.28 -13.62 -13.14
C ILE A 152 2.74 -14.09 -13.09
N ARG A 153 3.67 -13.15 -13.25
CA ARG A 153 5.10 -13.45 -13.22
C ARG A 153 5.58 -13.76 -11.79
N GLU A 154 6.54 -14.67 -11.67
CA GLU A 154 7.27 -14.95 -10.43
C GLU A 154 8.56 -14.10 -10.41
N LYS A 155 8.89 -13.47 -9.28
CA LYS A 155 10.12 -12.70 -9.05
C LYS A 155 10.95 -13.26 -7.90
#